data_AF-A0A956NT61-F1
#
_entry.id   AF-A0A956NT61-F1
#
_cell.length_a   1.000
_cell.length_b   1.000
_cell.length_c   1.000
_cell.angle_alpha   90.00
_cell.angle_beta   90.00
_cell.angle_gamma   90.00
#
_symmetry.space_group_name_H-M   'P 1'
#
loop_
_entity.id
_entity.type
_entity.pdbx_description
1 polymer ?
#
loop_
_entity_poly.entity_id
_entity_poly.type
_entity_poly.pdbx_seq_one_letter_code
_entity_poly.pdbx_strand_id
1 'polypeptide(L)'
;MDVLSGSVVIPMVLFVPGVLVVGLLLLWAYGVARDRNPLPFPDRDYQVFSAASHTGLLALEELMQHFGHRPRFRIDSEQVDRTVFSNGTIINAPQPRMLAQLGDPAAALGFVVTDPECAAREAAELLRRHGCSGEVVLGAEPGLPITFVRTDALKI
;
A
#
# COMPACT_ATOMS: atom_id res chain seq x y z
N MET A 1 46.08 -36.33 -18.83
CA MET A 1 45.42 -35.34 -17.95
C MET A 1 45.19 -34.11 -18.79
N ASP A 2 44.07 -34.06 -19.51
CA ASP A 2 43.64 -32.88 -20.25
C ASP A 2 42.15 -32.69 -19.97
N VAL A 3 41.86 -32.03 -18.87
CA VAL A 3 40.51 -31.66 -18.48
C VAL A 3 40.59 -30.20 -18.08
N LEU A 4 39.80 -29.36 -18.75
CA LEU A 4 39.51 -27.95 -18.47
C LEU A 4 40.50 -26.91 -19.03
N SER A 5 40.47 -26.73 -20.35
CA SER A 5 40.76 -25.40 -20.91
C SER A 5 39.84 -25.12 -22.09
N GLY A 6 38.53 -25.12 -21.81
CA GLY A 6 37.51 -24.64 -22.72
C GLY A 6 37.27 -23.16 -22.45
N SER A 7 37.96 -22.28 -23.16
CA SER A 7 37.68 -20.84 -23.12
C SER A 7 36.27 -20.61 -23.66
N VAL A 8 35.34 -20.25 -22.77
CA VAL A 8 33.99 -19.84 -23.17
C VAL A 8 34.10 -18.47 -23.83
N VAL A 9 34.16 -18.45 -25.16
CA VAL A 9 34.10 -17.22 -25.95
C VAL A 9 32.65 -16.74 -25.91
N ILE A 10 32.31 -15.90 -24.94
CA ILE A 10 31.01 -15.22 -24.93
C ILE A 10 31.02 -14.23 -26.10
N PRO A 11 30.15 -14.38 -27.10
CA PRO A 11 30.03 -13.40 -28.16
C PRO A 11 29.77 -12.04 -27.52
N MET A 12 30.56 -11.02 -27.87
CA MET A 12 30.42 -9.66 -27.31
C MET A 12 28.97 -9.13 -27.45
N VAL A 13 28.26 -9.59 -28.49
CA VAL A 13 26.85 -9.32 -28.78
C VAL A 13 25.89 -9.85 -27.70
N LEU A 14 26.25 -10.90 -26.96
CA LEU A 14 25.47 -11.45 -25.83
C LEU A 14 25.89 -10.85 -24.48
N PHE A 15 27.14 -10.40 -24.38
CA PHE A 15 27.66 -9.78 -23.15
C PHE A 15 26.98 -8.44 -22.85
N VAL A 16 26.87 -7.56 -23.86
CA VAL A 16 26.27 -6.23 -23.68
C VAL A 16 24.80 -6.29 -23.22
N PRO A 17 23.91 -7.07 -23.86
CA PRO A 17 22.55 -7.26 -23.37
C PRO A 17 22.51 -7.90 -21.98
N GLY A 18 23.39 -8.87 -21.69
CA GLY A 18 23.46 -9.51 -20.39
C GLY A 18 23.77 -8.52 -19.26
N VAL A 19 24.79 -7.68 -19.45
CA VAL A 19 25.14 -6.61 -18.50
C VAL A 19 24.00 -5.61 -18.34
N LEU A 20 23.31 -5.25 -19.43
CA LEU A 20 22.19 -4.32 -19.39
C LEU A 20 20.99 -4.89 -18.63
N VAL A 21 20.65 -6.15 -18.85
CA VAL A 21 19.58 -6.85 -18.10
C VAL A 21 19.92 -6.91 -16.62
N VAL A 22 21.14 -7.30 -16.26
CA VAL A 22 21.59 -7.34 -14.86
C VAL A 22 21.55 -5.93 -14.23
N GLY A 23 21.99 -4.91 -14.96
CA GLY A 23 21.94 -3.52 -14.50
C GLY A 23 20.51 -3.04 -14.24
N LEU A 24 19.58 -3.34 -15.13
CA LEU A 24 18.16 -3.02 -14.96
C LEU A 24 17.55 -3.77 -13.77
N LEU A 25 17.88 -5.06 -13.58
CA LEU A 25 17.44 -5.84 -12.43
C LEU A 25 17.97 -5.28 -11.11
N LEU A 26 19.23 -4.86 -11.06
CA LEU A 26 19.82 -4.23 -9.88
C LEU A 26 19.18 -2.87 -9.57
N LEU A 27 18.92 -2.05 -10.60
CA LEU A 27 18.24 -0.76 -10.43
C LEU A 27 16.80 -0.96 -9.94
N TRP A 28 16.10 -1.97 -10.49
CA TRP A 28 14.77 -2.35 -10.04
C TRP A 28 14.80 -2.86 -8.59
N ALA A 29 15.72 -3.78 -8.25
CA ALA A 29 15.86 -4.31 -6.90
C ALA A 29 16.21 -3.21 -5.89
N TYR A 30 17.05 -2.26 -6.28
CA TYR A 30 17.36 -1.07 -5.48
C TYR A 30 16.13 -0.17 -5.26
N GLY A 31 15.30 0.03 -6.28
CA GLY A 31 14.03 0.77 -6.17
C GLY A 31 13.05 0.08 -5.22
N VAL A 32 12.87 -1.23 -5.37
CA VAL A 32 12.03 -2.06 -4.49
C VAL A 32 12.56 -2.03 -3.04
N ALA A 33 13.88 -2.13 -2.85
CA ALA A 33 14.50 -2.07 -1.52
C ALA A 33 14.43 -0.69 -0.84
N ARG A 34 13.99 0.35 -1.56
CA ARG A 34 13.81 1.72 -1.07
C ARG A 34 12.34 2.14 -1.01
N ASP A 35 11.44 1.16 -0.89
CA ASP A 35 9.99 1.37 -0.79
C ASP A 35 9.44 2.24 -1.93
N ARG A 36 10.05 2.10 -3.10
CA ARG A 36 9.50 2.56 -4.37
C ARG A 36 9.04 1.33 -5.14
N ASN A 37 8.15 0.53 -4.56
CA ASN A 37 7.52 -0.56 -5.29
C ASN A 37 6.89 0.03 -6.55
N PRO A 38 7.32 -0.33 -7.77
CA PRO A 38 6.80 0.25 -9.01
C PRO A 38 5.37 -0.23 -9.35
N LEU A 39 4.85 -1.21 -8.61
CA LEU A 39 3.55 -1.84 -8.83
C LEU A 39 2.43 -1.13 -8.06
N PRO A 40 1.15 -1.35 -8.43
CA PRO A 40 0.00 -0.77 -7.75
C PRO A 40 -0.34 -1.48 -6.43
N PHE A 41 0.67 -2.00 -5.72
CA PHE A 41 0.50 -2.61 -4.40
C PHE A 41 1.02 -1.66 -3.33
N PRO A 42 0.34 -1.57 -2.17
CA PRO A 42 0.84 -0.77 -1.06
C PRO A 42 2.24 -1.23 -0.64
N ASP A 43 3.18 -0.28 -0.48
CA ASP A 43 4.47 -0.58 0.17
C ASP A 43 4.26 -0.78 1.67
N ARG A 44 5.32 -1.23 2.36
CA ARG A 44 5.37 -1.21 3.82
C ARG A 44 5.21 0.23 4.33
N ASP A 45 4.58 0.37 5.49
CA ASP A 45 4.42 1.63 6.22
C ASP A 45 3.49 2.67 5.56
N TYR A 46 2.72 2.26 4.55
CA TYR A 46 1.68 3.09 3.97
C TYR A 46 0.60 3.44 4.99
N GLN A 47 0.20 4.71 5.01
CA GLN A 47 -0.89 5.19 5.85
C GLN A 47 -2.20 5.10 5.07
N VAL A 48 -3.08 4.19 5.47
CA VAL A 48 -4.36 3.98 4.80
C VAL A 48 -5.48 4.63 5.59
N PHE A 49 -6.16 5.59 4.97
CA PHE A 49 -7.33 6.26 5.54
C PHE A 49 -8.57 5.89 4.74
N SER A 50 -9.70 5.71 5.41
CA SER A 50 -11.00 5.50 4.77
C SER A 50 -11.86 6.77 4.88
N ALA A 51 -12.18 7.37 3.74
CA ALA A 51 -13.16 8.44 3.59
C ALA A 51 -14.59 7.89 3.73
N ALA A 52 -15.48 8.66 4.36
CA ALA A 52 -16.86 8.25 4.59
C ALA A 52 -17.74 8.22 3.32
N SER A 53 -17.26 8.76 2.20
CA SER A 53 -18.00 8.80 0.93
C SER A 53 -17.05 9.00 -0.27
N HIS A 54 -17.53 8.70 -1.48
CA HIS A 54 -16.81 8.98 -2.72
C HIS A 54 -16.53 10.48 -2.90
N THR A 55 -17.47 11.36 -2.53
CA THR A 55 -17.24 12.82 -2.53
C THR A 55 -16.12 13.20 -1.55
N GLY A 56 -16.07 12.56 -0.38
CA GLY A 56 -14.98 12.75 0.58
C GLY A 56 -13.63 12.31 0.03
N LEU A 57 -13.59 11.20 -0.71
CA LEU A 57 -12.37 10.76 -1.41
C LEU A 57 -11.89 11.81 -2.42
N LEU A 58 -12.78 12.31 -3.29
CA LEU A 58 -12.41 13.35 -4.27
C LEU A 58 -11.91 14.64 -3.62
N ALA A 59 -12.56 15.07 -2.53
CA ALA A 59 -12.14 16.27 -1.78
C ALA A 59 -10.75 16.08 -1.14
N LEU A 60 -10.48 14.91 -0.58
CA LEU A 60 -9.16 14.59 -0.03
C LEU A 60 -8.11 14.43 -1.13
N GLU A 61 -8.48 13.92 -2.31
CA GLU A 61 -7.60 13.87 -3.48
C GLU A 61 -7.17 15.25 -3.95
N GLU A 62 -8.12 16.18 -4.02
CA GLU A 62 -7.86 17.58 -4.36
C GLU A 62 -6.97 18.26 -3.31
N LEU A 63 -7.24 18.02 -2.02
CA LEU A 63 -6.43 18.53 -0.91
C LEU A 63 -4.98 18.04 -0.99
N MET A 64 -4.77 16.75 -1.22
CA MET A 64 -3.44 16.15 -1.36
C MET A 64 -2.68 16.74 -2.55
N GLN A 65 -3.37 16.90 -3.68
CA GLN A 65 -2.80 17.53 -4.88
C GLN A 65 -2.42 18.99 -4.64
N HIS A 66 -3.26 19.73 -3.92
CA HIS A 66 -3.00 21.12 -3.55
C HIS A 66 -1.70 21.27 -2.75
N PHE A 67 -1.41 20.32 -1.84
CA PHE A 67 -0.15 20.29 -1.07
C PHE A 67 1.01 19.60 -1.79
N GLY A 68 0.88 19.32 -3.09
CA GLY A 68 1.96 18.81 -3.93
C GLY A 68 2.11 17.29 -3.94
N HIS A 69 1.19 16.55 -3.32
CA HIS A 69 1.18 15.09 -3.38
C HIS A 69 0.38 14.64 -4.60
N ARG A 70 1.05 13.93 -5.51
CA ARG A 70 0.42 13.49 -6.76
C ARG A 70 -0.20 12.11 -6.60
N PRO A 71 -1.41 11.88 -7.13
CA PRO A 71 -1.95 10.54 -7.33
C PRO A 71 -0.97 9.74 -8.18
N ARG A 72 -0.57 8.59 -7.65
CA ARG A 72 0.32 7.66 -8.32
C ARG A 72 -0.47 6.56 -9.02
N PHE A 73 -1.46 6.01 -8.31
CA PHE A 73 -2.40 5.03 -8.84
C PHE A 73 -3.80 5.31 -8.33
N ARG A 74 -4.78 5.03 -9.19
CA ARG A 74 -6.18 4.91 -8.82
C ARG A 74 -6.61 3.48 -9.09
N ILE A 75 -7.18 2.83 -8.10
CA ILE A 75 -7.62 1.43 -8.18
C ILE A 75 -9.05 1.38 -7.70
N ASP A 76 -9.96 1.23 -8.65
CA ASP A 76 -11.38 1.07 -8.38
C ASP A 76 -11.69 -0.43 -8.39
N SER A 77 -12.22 -0.94 -7.28
CA SER A 77 -12.56 -2.35 -7.09
C SER A 77 -13.99 -2.48 -6.60
N GLU A 78 -14.59 -3.67 -6.69
CA GLU A 78 -15.96 -3.93 -6.20
C GLU A 78 -16.15 -3.65 -4.70
N GLN A 79 -15.06 -3.50 -3.94
CA GLN A 79 -15.10 -3.31 -2.49
C GLN A 79 -14.66 -1.91 -2.07
N VAL A 80 -13.75 -1.28 -2.81
CA VAL A 80 -13.16 0.01 -2.46
C VAL A 80 -12.67 0.75 -3.69
N ASP A 81 -12.98 2.03 -3.76
CA ASP A 81 -12.29 2.97 -4.65
C ASP A 81 -11.10 3.51 -3.87
N ARG A 82 -9.88 3.45 -4.41
CA ARG A 82 -8.71 3.98 -3.70
C ARG A 82 -7.80 4.81 -4.57
N THR A 83 -7.20 5.81 -3.95
CA THR A 83 -6.11 6.58 -4.52
C THR A 83 -4.87 6.45 -3.67
N VAL A 84 -3.78 6.06 -4.33
CA VAL A 84 -2.44 5.91 -3.74
C VAL A 84 -1.62 7.13 -4.13
N PHE A 85 -1.09 7.85 -3.16
CA PHE A 85 -0.27 9.05 -3.36
C PHE A 85 1.22 8.72 -3.41
N SER A 86 1.98 9.63 -4.02
CA SER A 86 3.44 9.52 -4.15
C SER A 86 4.21 9.46 -2.82
N ASN A 87 3.57 9.83 -1.70
CA ASN A 87 4.13 9.80 -0.35
C ASN A 87 3.77 8.52 0.44
N GLY A 88 3.07 7.57 -0.18
CA GLY A 88 2.60 6.34 0.46
C GLY A 88 1.31 6.48 1.26
N THR A 89 0.63 7.63 1.21
CA THR A 89 -0.74 7.74 1.73
C THR A 89 -1.70 7.05 0.78
N ILE A 90 -2.62 6.25 1.32
CA ILE A 90 -3.76 5.70 0.60
C ILE A 90 -5.04 6.29 1.18
N ILE A 91 -5.93 6.75 0.31
CA ILE A 91 -7.27 7.16 0.69
C ILE A 91 -8.26 6.23 0.00
N ASN A 92 -9.05 5.54 0.81
CA ASN A 92 -10.07 4.59 0.41
C ASN A 92 -11.46 5.25 0.51
N ALA A 93 -12.35 5.02 -0.45
CA ALA A 93 -13.79 5.13 -0.27
C ALA A 93 -14.38 3.71 -0.31
N PRO A 94 -14.88 3.19 0.82
CA PRO A 94 -15.47 1.86 0.85
C PRO A 94 -16.76 1.86 0.04
N GLN A 95 -16.92 0.88 -0.85
CA GLN A 95 -18.18 0.63 -1.53
C GLN A 95 -19.23 0.10 -0.53
N PRO A 96 -20.55 0.16 -0.82
CA PRO A 96 -21.60 -0.11 0.17
C PRO A 96 -21.45 -1.45 0.93
N ARG A 97 -20.93 -2.48 0.28
CA ARG A 97 -20.66 -3.80 0.89
C ARG A 97 -19.55 -3.73 1.95
N MET A 98 -18.46 -3.05 1.64
CA MET A 98 -17.35 -2.81 2.58
C MET A 98 -17.79 -1.88 3.70
N LEU A 99 -18.55 -0.83 3.37
CA LEU A 99 -19.13 0.08 4.35
C LEU A 99 -20.03 -0.65 5.35
N ALA A 100 -20.80 -1.65 4.91
CA ALA A 100 -21.60 -2.49 5.81
C ALA A 100 -20.76 -3.36 6.76
N GLN A 101 -19.55 -3.76 6.34
CA GLN A 101 -18.61 -4.49 7.20
C GLN A 101 -17.85 -3.55 8.14
N LEU A 102 -17.46 -2.38 7.64
CA LEU A 102 -16.78 -1.35 8.40
C LEU A 102 -17.72 -0.58 9.34
N GLY A 103 -19.02 -0.51 9.12
CA GLY A 103 -19.99 0.17 10.02
C GLY A 103 -19.77 1.69 10.21
N ASP A 104 -20.54 2.30 11.14
CA ASP A 104 -20.33 3.69 11.60
C ASP A 104 -19.42 3.69 12.85
N PRO A 105 -18.46 4.62 12.99
CA PRO A 105 -18.03 5.63 12.01
C PRO A 105 -17.30 5.01 10.81
N ALA A 106 -17.66 5.47 9.62
CA ALA A 106 -17.14 5.00 8.32
C ALA A 106 -15.62 5.24 8.10
N ALA A 107 -14.92 5.72 9.12
CA ALA A 107 -13.50 6.02 9.10
C ALA A 107 -12.71 4.89 9.77
N ALA A 108 -11.73 4.37 9.03
CA ALA A 108 -10.88 3.28 9.46
C ALA A 108 -9.42 3.57 9.08
N LEU A 109 -8.51 3.08 9.90
CA LEU A 109 -7.07 3.08 9.67
C LEU A 109 -6.66 1.70 9.16
N GLY A 110 -6.05 1.61 7.99
CA GLY A 110 -5.52 0.35 7.46
C GLY A 110 -4.01 0.21 7.70
N PHE A 111 -3.58 -0.98 8.09
CA PHE A 111 -2.18 -1.29 8.40
C PHE A 111 -1.61 -2.28 7.38
N VAL A 112 -0.63 -1.83 6.60
CA VAL A 112 0.13 -2.64 5.65
C VAL A 112 1.57 -2.79 6.15
N VAL A 113 1.76 -3.71 7.09
CA VAL A 113 3.03 -3.97 7.78
C VAL A 113 3.28 -5.49 7.86
N THR A 114 4.42 -5.90 8.42
CA THR A 114 4.81 -7.33 8.47
C THR A 114 3.80 -8.20 9.21
N ASP A 115 3.23 -7.69 10.30
CA ASP A 115 2.15 -8.34 11.05
C ASP A 115 0.98 -7.34 11.19
N PRO A 116 0.07 -7.30 10.21
CA PRO A 116 -0.99 -6.30 10.16
C PRO A 116 -2.01 -6.49 11.28
N GLU A 117 -2.26 -7.73 11.73
CA GLU A 117 -3.19 -8.01 12.83
C GLU A 117 -2.63 -7.53 14.17
N CYS A 118 -1.36 -7.82 14.46
CA CYS A 118 -0.71 -7.36 15.68
C CYS A 118 -0.68 -5.83 15.76
N ALA A 119 -0.26 -5.17 14.67
CA ALA A 119 -0.23 -3.71 14.60
C ALA A 119 -1.62 -3.07 14.76
N ALA A 120 -2.66 -3.67 14.16
CA ALA A 120 -4.04 -3.20 14.33
C ALA A 120 -4.52 -3.31 15.79
N ARG A 121 -4.16 -4.40 16.50
CA ARG A 121 -4.50 -4.55 17.92
C ARG A 121 -3.79 -3.51 18.79
N GLU A 122 -2.50 -3.27 18.57
CA GLU A 122 -1.74 -2.24 19.28
C GLU A 122 -2.31 -0.83 19.04
N ALA A 123 -2.66 -0.52 17.79
CA ALA A 123 -3.30 0.74 17.43
C ALA A 123 -4.67 0.89 18.09
N ALA A 124 -5.50 -0.16 18.10
CA ALA A 124 -6.79 -0.16 18.79
C ALA A 124 -6.65 0.06 20.31
N GLU A 125 -5.61 -0.48 20.94
CA GLU A 125 -5.30 -0.20 22.35
C GLU A 125 -4.81 1.22 22.57
N LEU A 126 -3.98 1.76 21.69
CA LEU A 126 -3.53 3.15 21.75
C LEU A 126 -4.72 4.12 21.63
N LEU A 127 -5.60 3.93 20.66
CA LEU A 127 -6.80 4.75 20.47
C LEU A 127 -7.70 4.72 21.72
N ARG A 128 -7.92 3.53 22.29
CA ARG A 128 -8.70 3.37 23.53
C ARG A 128 -8.07 4.08 24.73
N ARG A 129 -6.74 4.08 24.85
CA ARG A 129 -6.02 4.85 25.89
C ARG A 129 -6.22 6.36 25.77
N HIS A 130 -6.46 6.87 24.56
CA HIS A 130 -6.74 8.27 24.29
C HIS A 130 -8.24 8.62 24.31
N GLY A 131 -9.10 7.69 24.72
CA GLY A 131 -10.55 7.92 24.83
C GLY A 131 -11.32 7.77 23.52
N CYS A 132 -10.67 7.32 22.45
CA CYS A 132 -11.33 6.99 21.19
C CYS A 132 -11.77 5.52 21.16
N SER A 133 -12.71 5.19 20.29
CA SER A 133 -13.02 3.81 19.91
C SER A 133 -11.88 3.21 19.08
N GLY A 134 -11.70 1.89 19.20
CA GLY A 134 -10.68 1.16 18.45
C GLY A 134 -11.11 -0.30 18.31
N GLU A 135 -11.66 -0.64 17.15
CA GLU A 135 -12.15 -1.98 16.84
C GLU A 135 -11.40 -2.57 15.65
N VAL A 136 -10.84 -3.76 15.84
CA VAL A 136 -10.08 -4.45 14.79
C VAL A 136 -11.05 -5.15 13.84
N VAL A 137 -10.94 -4.84 12.55
CA VAL A 137 -11.72 -5.46 11.47
C VAL A 137 -10.78 -6.30 10.62
N LEU A 138 -10.95 -7.63 10.69
CA LEU A 138 -10.19 -8.61 9.95
C LEU A 138 -10.86 -8.95 8.61
N GLY A 139 -10.05 -9.23 7.59
CA GLY A 139 -10.55 -9.79 6.32
C GLY A 139 -11.49 -8.88 5.53
N ALA A 140 -11.46 -7.57 5.79
CA ALA A 140 -12.27 -6.58 5.07
C ALA A 140 -11.96 -6.59 3.56
N GLU A 141 -10.70 -6.81 3.19
CA GLU A 141 -10.25 -6.97 1.81
C GLU A 141 -9.64 -8.37 1.60
N PRO A 142 -10.44 -9.36 1.13
CA PRO A 142 -9.94 -10.71 0.89
C PRO A 142 -8.79 -10.72 -0.13
N GLY A 143 -7.66 -11.30 0.24
CA GLY A 143 -6.49 -11.46 -0.64
C GLY A 143 -5.42 -10.38 -0.50
N LEU A 144 -5.62 -9.36 0.34
CA LEU A 144 -4.60 -8.38 0.67
C LEU A 144 -4.12 -8.55 2.12
N PRO A 145 -2.81 -8.40 2.40
CA PRO A 145 -2.25 -8.48 3.74
C PRO A 145 -2.45 -7.15 4.50
N ILE A 146 -3.72 -6.77 4.68
CA ILE A 146 -4.12 -5.53 5.35
C ILE A 146 -5.14 -5.82 6.44
N THR A 147 -5.02 -5.13 7.57
CA THR A 147 -6.01 -5.16 8.65
C THR A 147 -6.44 -3.74 8.98
N PHE A 148 -7.70 -3.55 9.31
CA PHE A 148 -8.26 -2.24 9.60
C PHE A 148 -8.57 -2.07 11.08
N VAL A 149 -8.48 -0.83 11.56
CA VAL A 149 -8.99 -0.40 12.85
C VAL A 149 -10.06 0.65 12.61
N ARG A 150 -11.30 0.34 12.99
CA ARG A 150 -12.41 1.27 13.02
C ARG A 150 -12.28 2.17 14.25
N THR A 151 -12.47 3.47 14.05
CA THR A 151 -12.33 4.47 15.11
C THR A 151 -13.14 5.73 14.82
N ASP A 152 -13.61 6.38 15.88
CA ASP A 152 -14.22 7.70 15.90
C ASP A 152 -13.19 8.83 16.01
N ALA A 153 -11.89 8.52 16.11
CA ALA A 153 -10.81 9.52 16.10
C ALA A 153 -10.78 10.39 14.84
N LEU A 154 -11.47 9.96 13.78
CA LEU A 154 -11.59 10.65 12.50
C LEU A 154 -13.02 11.18 12.24
N LYS A 155 -13.92 11.06 13.22
CA LYS A 155 -15.27 11.63 13.17
C LYS A 155 -15.18 13.12 13.54
N ILE A 156 -15.56 14.00 12.61
CA ILE A 156 -15.71 15.45 12.85
C ILE A 156 -17.10 15.71 13.40
#